data_AF-A0A8T5F578-F1
#
_entry.id   AF-A0A8T5F578-F1
#
_cell.length_a   1.000
_cell.length_b   1.000
_cell.length_c   1.000
_cell.angle_alpha   90.00
_cell.angle_beta   90.00
_cell.angle_gamma   90.00
#
_symmetry.space_group_name_H-M   'P 1'
#
loop_
_entity.id
_entity.type
_entity.pdbx_description
1 polymer ?
#
loop_
_entity_poly.entity_id
_entity_poly.type
_entity_poly.pdbx_seq_one_letter_code
_entity_poly.pdbx_strand_id
1 'polypeptide(L)'
;MKKIILLLILILGFANMSYAADCGEKVQCSCGDTLISDLVMTNDILDCSEKAITIGKDDLILDCNGHEIDGEWFPGVEQYGVYLDGYSGITIKNCNIGDFFGKGNAGIYLSGDGNRLVNNNIFDSSVGVYLVGDSNVISGNAINHNDLEGLKLVDVSENSIFSNYIYSNDYGIGIFGESFRNKVYDNRIEFQIVNGVFVSEASNNLFWGNEFSYNSLDHVFEDSLYGNDWDFLGLGNYWDDFSDNIGYPFVYVLPFPSSGIDHFPVLMVELEG
;
A
#
# COMPACT_ATOMS: atom_id res chain seq x y z
N MET A 1 -37.96 53.31 27.44
CA MET A 1 -37.38 52.55 26.31
C MET A 1 -35.99 52.09 26.71
N LYS A 2 -35.83 50.86 27.20
CA LYS A 2 -34.53 50.26 27.51
C LYS A 2 -33.97 49.65 26.22
N LYS A 3 -32.87 50.17 25.69
CA LYS A 3 -32.14 49.57 24.57
C LYS A 3 -31.44 48.31 25.09
N ILE A 4 -31.87 47.15 24.64
CA ILE A 4 -31.16 45.88 24.82
C ILE A 4 -30.03 45.90 23.79
N ILE A 5 -28.78 45.94 24.25
CA ILE A 5 -27.61 45.74 23.41
C ILE A 5 -27.39 44.23 23.34
N LEU A 6 -27.67 43.66 22.17
CA LEU A 6 -27.36 42.26 21.86
C LEU A 6 -25.85 42.18 21.61
N LEU A 7 -25.12 41.57 22.55
CA LEU A 7 -23.69 41.31 22.38
C LEU A 7 -23.56 40.04 21.52
N LEU A 8 -23.26 40.20 20.23
CA LEU A 8 -22.81 39.09 19.40
C LEU A 8 -21.40 38.71 19.87
N ILE A 9 -21.28 37.57 20.55
CA ILE A 9 -19.98 36.94 20.82
C ILE A 9 -19.58 36.24 19.52
N LEU A 10 -18.65 36.86 18.78
CA LEU A 10 -17.95 36.21 17.69
C LEU A 10 -17.01 35.17 18.32
N ILE A 11 -17.40 33.90 18.31
CA ILE A 11 -16.49 32.81 18.68
C ILE A 11 -15.51 32.67 17.52
N LEU A 12 -14.35 33.30 17.66
CA LEU A 12 -13.18 32.97 16.83
C LEU A 12 -12.83 31.53 17.17
N GLY A 13 -13.06 30.61 16.22
CA GLY A 13 -12.51 29.26 16.32
C GLY A 13 -11.00 29.38 16.38
N PHE A 14 -10.43 29.12 17.55
CA PHE A 14 -9.01 28.90 17.66
C PHE A 14 -8.73 27.57 16.98
N ALA A 15 -8.11 27.60 15.80
CA ALA A 15 -7.39 26.45 15.30
C ALA A 15 -6.33 26.13 16.38
N ASN A 16 -6.52 25.03 17.11
CA ASN A 16 -5.46 24.52 17.95
C ASN A 16 -4.30 24.18 17.01
N MET A 17 -3.21 24.93 17.07
CA MET A 17 -1.95 24.45 16.52
C MET A 17 -1.61 23.19 17.31
N SER A 18 -1.88 22.02 16.74
CA SER A 18 -1.32 20.76 17.19
C SER A 18 0.18 20.88 17.00
N TYR A 19 0.93 20.91 18.09
CA TYR A 19 2.37 20.72 18.01
C TYR A 19 2.59 19.21 18.05
N ALA A 20 3.34 18.68 17.08
CA ALA A 20 3.82 17.30 17.10
C ALA A 20 4.29 16.92 18.51
N ALA A 21 3.62 15.93 19.11
CA ALA A 21 3.91 15.41 20.43
C ALA A 21 4.19 13.91 20.38
N ASP A 22 4.70 13.38 21.50
CA ASP A 22 4.88 11.94 21.64
C ASP A 22 3.56 11.28 22.08
N CYS A 23 3.17 10.21 21.39
CA CYS A 23 2.00 9.38 21.69
C CYS A 23 2.39 7.90 21.88
N GLY A 24 1.45 7.10 22.41
CA GLY A 24 1.63 5.68 22.70
C GLY A 24 1.12 5.26 24.08
N GLU A 25 0.91 3.96 24.25
CA GLU A 25 0.26 3.32 25.39
C GLU A 25 -1.09 3.94 25.78
N LYS A 26 -1.07 4.91 26.70
CA LYS A 26 -2.26 5.58 27.24
C LYS A 26 -2.55 6.91 26.56
N VAL A 27 -1.63 7.41 25.75
CA VAL A 27 -1.75 8.67 25.03
C VAL A 27 -2.10 8.36 23.58
N GLN A 28 -3.31 8.72 23.16
CA GLN A 28 -3.76 8.58 21.78
C GLN A 28 -3.03 9.61 20.90
N CYS A 29 -2.65 9.22 19.69
CA CYS A 29 -2.05 10.14 18.73
C CYS A 29 -3.10 11.11 18.16
N SER A 30 -2.64 12.30 17.81
CA SER A 30 -3.29 13.29 16.96
C SER A 30 -2.43 13.54 15.71
N CYS A 31 -2.96 14.28 14.72
CA CYS A 31 -2.16 14.65 13.55
C CYS A 31 -0.82 15.30 13.96
N GLY A 32 0.26 14.83 13.34
CA GLY A 32 1.62 15.31 13.55
C GLY A 32 2.39 14.57 14.66
N ASP A 33 1.73 13.71 15.44
CA ASP A 33 2.37 13.06 16.58
C ASP A 33 3.38 11.98 16.17
N THR A 34 4.33 11.73 17.08
CA THR A 34 5.31 10.66 16.99
C THR A 34 4.96 9.52 17.95
N LEU A 35 4.74 8.32 17.42
CA LEU A 35 4.48 7.12 18.19
C LEU A 35 5.79 6.58 18.80
N ILE A 36 5.88 6.55 20.13
CA ILE A 36 7.09 6.13 20.87
C ILE A 36 6.90 4.90 21.76
N SER A 37 5.69 4.36 21.82
CA SER A 37 5.33 3.09 22.49
C SER A 37 4.09 2.50 21.82
N ASP A 38 3.84 1.21 21.99
CA ASP A 38 2.70 0.51 21.36
C ASP A 38 1.40 1.25 21.57
N LEU A 39 0.55 1.30 20.55
CA LEU A 39 -0.76 1.93 20.61
C LEU A 39 -1.84 1.01 20.07
N VAL A 40 -2.93 0.93 20.84
CA VAL A 40 -4.23 0.52 20.33
C VAL A 40 -5.09 1.77 20.23
N MET A 41 -5.53 2.12 19.03
CA MET A 41 -6.36 3.31 18.82
C MET A 41 -7.76 3.12 19.41
N THR A 42 -8.31 4.22 19.92
CA THR A 42 -9.65 4.29 20.50
C THR A 42 -10.51 5.40 19.88
N ASN A 43 -9.92 6.17 18.97
CA ASN A 43 -10.56 7.24 18.24
C ASN A 43 -9.91 7.36 16.87
N ASP A 44 -10.66 7.92 15.93
CA ASP A 44 -10.15 8.28 14.62
C ASP A 44 -9.24 9.52 14.74
N ILE A 45 -8.35 9.66 13.77
CA ILE A 45 -7.49 10.84 13.56
C ILE A 45 -7.91 11.39 12.20
N LEU A 46 -8.50 12.59 12.17
CA LEU A 46 -9.19 13.13 11.00
C LEU A 46 -8.56 14.44 10.52
N ASP A 47 -8.74 14.72 9.23
CA ASP A 47 -8.39 15.99 8.57
C ASP A 47 -6.89 16.37 8.74
N CYS A 48 -5.97 15.41 8.63
CA CYS A 48 -4.54 15.70 8.81
C CYS A 48 -3.93 16.47 7.63
N SER A 49 -3.58 17.73 7.90
CA SER A 49 -2.90 18.62 6.93
C SER A 49 -1.41 18.33 6.69
N GLU A 50 -0.82 17.44 7.49
CA GLU A 50 0.57 17.00 7.42
C GLU A 50 0.66 15.49 7.65
N LYS A 51 1.83 14.97 8.01
CA LYS A 51 1.99 13.57 8.43
C LYS A 51 1.06 13.28 9.61
N ALA A 52 0.21 12.25 9.52
CA ALA A 52 -0.73 11.96 10.60
C ALA A 52 -0.02 11.30 11.78
N ILE A 53 0.71 10.20 11.57
CA ILE A 53 1.54 9.55 12.59
C ILE A 53 2.96 9.32 12.06
N THR A 54 3.96 9.72 12.84
CA THR A 54 5.36 9.34 12.63
C THR A 54 5.76 8.21 13.57
N ILE A 55 6.40 7.15 13.08
CA ILE A 55 6.95 6.10 13.94
C ILE A 55 8.29 6.57 14.52
N GLY A 56 8.45 6.52 15.85
CA GLY A 56 9.58 7.15 16.55
C GLY A 56 10.69 6.22 17.03
N LYS A 57 10.50 4.89 16.99
CA LYS A 57 11.52 3.90 17.34
C LYS A 57 11.16 2.50 16.84
N ASP A 58 12.13 1.59 16.91
CA ASP A 58 11.98 0.16 16.61
C ASP A 58 10.99 -0.55 17.55
N ASP A 59 10.55 -1.74 17.12
CA ASP A 59 9.76 -2.70 17.89
C ASP A 59 8.45 -2.12 18.45
N LEU A 60 7.69 -1.41 17.61
CA LEU A 60 6.38 -0.84 17.94
C LEU A 60 5.23 -1.54 17.23
N ILE A 61 4.09 -1.57 17.92
CA ILE A 61 2.81 -1.97 17.34
C ILE A 61 1.87 -0.76 17.28
N LEU A 62 1.43 -0.41 16.08
CA LEU A 62 0.27 0.44 15.83
C LEU A 62 -0.91 -0.47 15.44
N ASP A 63 -1.83 -0.69 16.38
CA ASP A 63 -3.10 -1.37 16.14
C ASP A 63 -4.21 -0.32 16.08
N CYS A 64 -4.68 0.01 14.88
CA CYS A 64 -5.74 1.00 14.77
C CYS A 64 -7.10 0.45 15.22
N ASN A 65 -7.24 -0.86 15.47
CA ASN A 65 -8.48 -1.46 15.96
C ASN A 65 -9.72 -1.08 15.11
N GLY A 66 -9.54 -0.90 13.80
CA GLY A 66 -10.56 -0.48 12.85
C GLY A 66 -10.81 1.03 12.77
N HIS A 67 -10.07 1.85 13.51
CA HIS A 67 -10.15 3.30 13.45
C HIS A 67 -9.45 3.89 12.22
N GLU A 68 -9.87 5.10 11.89
CA GLU A 68 -9.45 5.84 10.71
C GLU A 68 -8.28 6.79 11.00
N ILE A 69 -7.36 6.87 10.04
CA ILE A 69 -6.31 7.88 9.94
C ILE A 69 -6.53 8.56 8.59
N ASP A 70 -7.07 9.77 8.65
CA ASP A 70 -7.62 10.49 7.51
C ASP A 70 -6.88 11.81 7.30
N GLY A 71 -6.49 12.03 6.04
CA GLY A 71 -5.79 13.21 5.59
C GLY A 71 -6.74 14.28 5.07
N GLU A 72 -6.21 15.48 4.84
CA GLU A 72 -6.87 16.48 3.99
C GLU A 72 -5.84 16.96 2.98
N TRP A 73 -6.17 17.06 1.69
CA TRP A 73 -5.18 17.46 0.69
C TRP A 73 -4.69 18.90 0.88
N PHE A 74 -3.38 19.07 1.11
CA PHE A 74 -2.71 20.38 1.18
C PHE A 74 -1.59 20.51 0.13
N PRO A 75 -1.75 21.39 -0.88
CA PRO A 75 -0.75 21.57 -1.93
C PRO A 75 0.63 21.99 -1.41
N GLY A 76 1.66 21.23 -1.79
CA GLY A 76 3.06 21.54 -1.50
C GLY A 76 3.54 21.12 -0.11
N VAL A 77 2.72 20.37 0.63
CA VAL A 77 3.08 19.76 1.91
C VAL A 77 3.35 18.26 1.69
N GLU A 78 4.36 17.75 2.38
CA GLU A 78 4.61 16.31 2.44
C GLU A 78 3.60 15.68 3.41
N GLN A 79 2.79 14.74 2.91
CA GLN A 79 1.68 14.15 3.66
C GLN A 79 1.76 12.63 3.60
N TYR A 80 1.71 12.01 4.78
CA TYR A 80 1.62 10.56 4.93
C TYR A 80 0.67 10.21 6.07
N GLY A 81 -0.14 9.17 5.91
CA GLY A 81 -0.95 8.65 7.01
C GLY A 81 -0.07 8.05 8.09
N VAL A 82 0.81 7.13 7.70
CA VAL A 82 1.87 6.62 8.58
C VAL A 82 3.22 6.80 7.91
N TYR A 83 4.10 7.56 8.57
CA TYR A 83 5.48 7.79 8.14
C TYR A 83 6.43 7.00 9.03
N LEU A 84 7.08 5.98 8.44
CA LEU A 84 8.10 5.17 9.09
C LEU A 84 9.41 5.34 8.33
N ASP A 85 10.45 5.81 9.03
CA ASP A 85 11.74 6.19 8.43
C ASP A 85 12.93 5.53 9.11
N GLY A 86 13.36 4.40 8.55
CA GLY A 86 14.54 3.66 8.97
C GLY A 86 14.36 2.76 10.19
N TYR A 87 13.14 2.61 10.71
CA TYR A 87 12.86 1.76 11.88
C TYR A 87 12.49 0.32 11.47
N SER A 88 12.73 -0.62 12.38
CA SER A 88 12.55 -2.06 12.16
C SER A 88 11.65 -2.70 13.22
N GLY A 89 11.11 -3.88 12.92
CA GLY A 89 10.27 -4.63 13.85
C GLY A 89 8.89 -4.00 14.09
N ILE A 90 8.48 -3.07 13.24
CA ILE A 90 7.21 -2.36 13.38
C ILE A 90 6.06 -3.20 12.83
N THR A 91 4.93 -3.22 13.54
CA THR A 91 3.67 -3.80 13.05
C THR A 91 2.60 -2.73 12.98
N ILE A 92 2.10 -2.45 11.77
CA ILE A 92 0.95 -1.58 11.51
C ILE A 92 -0.21 -2.48 11.09
N LYS A 93 -1.33 -2.45 11.83
CA LYS A 93 -2.45 -3.35 11.57
C LYS A 93 -3.82 -2.77 11.90
N ASN A 94 -4.82 -3.35 11.23
CA ASN A 94 -6.24 -3.04 11.43
C ASN A 94 -6.59 -1.55 11.24
N CYS A 95 -5.87 -0.85 10.37
CA CYS A 95 -6.05 0.58 10.11
C CYS A 95 -6.89 0.83 8.86
N ASN A 96 -7.72 1.88 8.90
CA ASN A 96 -8.27 2.52 7.71
C ASN A 96 -7.46 3.79 7.46
N ILE A 97 -6.72 3.89 6.36
CA ILE A 97 -5.78 5.00 6.10
C ILE A 97 -6.06 5.57 4.71
N GLY A 98 -6.41 6.85 4.63
CA GLY A 98 -6.68 7.49 3.34
C GLY A 98 -6.61 9.01 3.33
N ASP A 99 -6.85 9.59 2.15
CA ASP A 99 -6.84 11.02 1.86
C ASP A 99 -5.46 11.72 1.94
N PHE A 100 -4.38 10.99 1.60
CA PHE A 100 -3.01 11.52 1.53
C PHE A 100 -2.55 11.75 0.08
N PHE A 101 -2.89 12.92 -0.46
CA PHE A 101 -2.63 13.29 -1.86
C PHE A 101 -1.43 14.23 -2.02
N GLY A 102 -0.71 14.12 -3.13
CA GLY A 102 0.38 15.01 -3.52
C GLY A 102 1.59 14.26 -4.07
N LYS A 103 2.47 15.00 -4.75
CA LYS A 103 3.66 14.39 -5.36
C LYS A 103 4.62 13.88 -4.27
N GLY A 104 4.80 12.57 -4.22
CA GLY A 104 5.65 11.90 -3.24
C GLY A 104 4.92 11.53 -1.95
N ASN A 105 3.62 11.81 -1.84
CA ASN A 105 2.79 11.48 -0.69
C ASN A 105 2.24 10.05 -0.83
N ALA A 106 1.97 9.42 0.30
CA ALA A 106 1.44 8.06 0.36
C ALA A 106 0.57 7.85 1.59
N GLY A 107 -0.38 6.92 1.54
CA GLY A 107 -1.10 6.48 2.74
C GLY A 107 -0.12 5.96 3.80
N ILE A 108 0.84 5.13 3.38
CA ILE A 108 1.94 4.67 4.23
C ILE A 108 3.28 4.77 3.50
N TYR A 109 4.24 5.44 4.13
CA TYR A 109 5.64 5.38 3.75
C TYR A 109 6.39 4.45 4.70
N LEU A 110 6.87 3.32 4.18
CA LEU A 110 7.53 2.26 4.93
C LEU A 110 9.01 2.15 4.53
N SER A 111 9.87 2.92 5.19
CA SER A 111 11.32 2.85 5.03
C SER A 111 11.96 2.08 6.19
N GLY A 112 12.68 1.01 5.92
CA GLY A 112 13.30 0.15 6.94
C GLY A 112 12.89 -1.31 6.85
N ASP A 113 13.58 -2.15 7.63
CA ASP A 113 13.60 -3.60 7.39
C ASP A 113 12.74 -4.38 8.39
N GLY A 114 12.24 -5.55 7.98
CA GLY A 114 11.61 -6.50 8.90
C GLY A 114 10.30 -6.00 9.54
N ASN A 115 9.61 -5.07 8.89
CA ASN A 115 8.33 -4.51 9.30
C ASN A 115 7.15 -5.31 8.74
N ARG A 116 5.96 -5.08 9.31
CA ARG A 116 4.73 -5.83 9.03
C ARG A 116 3.55 -4.89 8.82
N LEU A 117 2.94 -4.96 7.64
CA LEU A 117 1.65 -4.35 7.34
C LEU A 117 0.59 -5.44 7.24
N VAL A 118 -0.37 -5.45 8.17
CA VAL A 118 -1.32 -6.56 8.30
C VAL A 118 -2.76 -6.08 8.42
N ASN A 119 -3.65 -6.54 7.55
CA ASN A 119 -5.09 -6.28 7.63
C ASN A 119 -5.46 -4.79 7.68
N ASN A 120 -4.74 -3.96 6.92
CA ASN A 120 -5.09 -2.54 6.75
C ASN A 120 -5.94 -2.34 5.50
N ASN A 121 -6.80 -1.34 5.52
CA ASN A 121 -7.46 -0.78 4.35
C ASN A 121 -6.79 0.56 4.04
N ILE A 122 -6.11 0.65 2.90
CA ILE A 122 -5.31 1.80 2.49
C ILE A 122 -5.90 2.31 1.18
N PHE A 123 -6.42 3.54 1.19
CA PHE A 123 -7.26 4.04 0.11
C PHE A 123 -7.10 5.52 -0.19
N ASP A 124 -7.64 5.95 -1.32
CA ASP A 124 -7.79 7.36 -1.72
C ASP A 124 -6.54 8.21 -1.39
N SER A 125 -5.36 7.75 -1.83
CA SER A 125 -4.09 8.44 -1.63
C SER A 125 -3.32 8.50 -2.94
N SER A 126 -2.25 9.31 -3.03
CA SER A 126 -1.45 9.32 -4.26
C SER A 126 -0.76 7.98 -4.51
N VAL A 127 -0.09 7.44 -3.50
CA VAL A 127 0.40 6.05 -3.49
C VAL A 127 -0.22 5.39 -2.26
N GLY A 128 -0.67 4.13 -2.36
CA GLY A 128 -1.21 3.45 -1.18
C GLY A 128 -0.10 3.17 -0.16
N VAL A 129 0.84 2.31 -0.54
CA VAL A 129 2.02 1.96 0.26
C VAL A 129 3.28 2.21 -0.56
N TYR A 130 4.18 3.04 -0.05
CA TYR A 130 5.50 3.23 -0.61
C TYR A 130 6.54 2.50 0.26
N LEU A 131 7.05 1.39 -0.25
CA LEU A 131 8.04 0.53 0.40
C LEU A 131 9.47 0.87 -0.04
N VAL A 132 10.32 1.18 0.94
CA VAL A 132 11.76 1.47 0.79
C VAL A 132 12.55 0.74 1.88
N GLY A 133 12.50 -0.59 1.87
CA GLY A 133 13.21 -1.43 2.83
C GLY A 133 13.05 -2.92 2.54
N ASP A 134 13.87 -3.72 3.22
CA ASP A 134 14.03 -5.14 2.92
C ASP A 134 13.31 -6.03 3.94
N SER A 135 13.06 -7.28 3.55
CA SER A 135 12.54 -8.33 4.47
C SER A 135 11.22 -7.97 5.18
N ASN A 136 10.41 -7.08 4.60
CA ASN A 136 9.10 -6.70 5.11
C ASN A 136 8.02 -7.71 4.72
N VAL A 137 6.94 -7.73 5.51
CA VAL A 137 5.76 -8.55 5.28
C VAL A 137 4.54 -7.67 5.07
N ILE A 138 3.91 -7.78 3.92
CA ILE A 138 2.70 -7.04 3.56
C ILE A 138 1.62 -8.07 3.28
N SER A 139 0.66 -8.22 4.19
CA SER A 139 -0.32 -9.31 4.10
C SER A 139 -1.72 -8.96 4.54
N GLY A 140 -2.74 -9.48 3.83
CA GLY A 140 -4.14 -9.31 4.24
C GLY A 140 -4.67 -7.89 4.07
N ASN A 141 -3.95 -7.00 3.39
CA ASN A 141 -4.36 -5.60 3.23
C ASN A 141 -5.32 -5.44 2.05
N ALA A 142 -6.26 -4.51 2.16
CA ALA A 142 -7.01 -3.97 1.03
C ALA A 142 -6.34 -2.66 0.60
N ILE A 143 -5.87 -2.56 -0.66
CA ILE A 143 -5.14 -1.39 -1.17
C ILE A 143 -5.84 -0.90 -2.44
N ASN A 144 -6.50 0.26 -2.36
CA ASN A 144 -7.48 0.60 -3.37
C ASN A 144 -7.69 2.09 -3.66
N HIS A 145 -8.15 2.43 -4.85
CA HIS A 145 -8.48 3.82 -5.23
C HIS A 145 -7.33 4.81 -5.04
N ASN A 146 -6.08 4.36 -5.16
CA ASN A 146 -4.93 5.26 -5.14
C ASN A 146 -4.64 5.81 -6.55
N ASP A 147 -4.29 7.10 -6.64
CA ASP A 147 -4.12 7.80 -7.92
C ASP A 147 -2.94 7.27 -8.76
N LEU A 148 -1.98 6.57 -8.15
CA LEU A 148 -0.80 5.99 -8.80
C LEU A 148 -0.71 4.50 -8.47
N GLU A 149 0.42 4.05 -7.91
CA GLU A 149 0.58 2.68 -7.48
C GLU A 149 -0.18 2.41 -6.18
N GLY A 150 -0.92 1.30 -6.12
CA GLY A 150 -1.43 0.78 -4.85
C GLY A 150 -0.28 0.42 -3.93
N LEU A 151 0.66 -0.39 -4.42
CA LEU A 151 1.88 -0.77 -3.70
C LEU A 151 3.11 -0.51 -4.57
N LYS A 152 4.00 0.38 -4.10
CA LYS A 152 5.22 0.80 -4.77
C LYS A 152 6.46 0.29 -4.06
N LEU A 153 7.30 -0.45 -4.78
CA LEU A 153 8.57 -1.02 -4.32
C LEU A 153 9.72 -0.38 -5.10
N VAL A 154 10.70 0.23 -4.41
CA VAL A 154 11.84 0.88 -5.07
C VAL A 154 13.14 0.49 -4.39
N ASP A 155 14.04 -0.14 -5.14
CA ASP A 155 15.34 -0.62 -4.66
C ASP A 155 15.25 -1.50 -3.40
N VAL A 156 14.30 -2.44 -3.40
CA VAL A 156 13.98 -3.28 -2.23
C VAL A 156 14.14 -4.78 -2.49
N SER A 157 14.42 -5.52 -1.43
CA SER A 157 14.76 -6.94 -1.50
C SER A 157 14.09 -7.81 -0.44
N GLU A 158 13.88 -9.08 -0.80
CA GLU A 158 13.45 -10.13 0.13
C GLU A 158 12.10 -9.87 0.85
N ASN A 159 11.26 -8.99 0.31
CA ASN A 159 9.93 -8.72 0.86
C ASN A 159 8.93 -9.83 0.50
N SER A 160 7.94 -10.04 1.37
CA SER A 160 6.83 -10.99 1.15
C SER A 160 5.49 -10.26 1.11
N ILE A 161 4.84 -10.29 -0.05
CA ILE A 161 3.58 -9.61 -0.33
C ILE A 161 2.53 -10.66 -0.66
N PHE A 162 1.58 -10.91 0.24
CA PHE A 162 0.62 -11.99 0.03
C PHE A 162 -0.76 -11.82 0.64
N SER A 163 -1.76 -12.48 0.06
CA SER A 163 -3.15 -12.40 0.51
C SER A 163 -3.68 -10.97 0.59
N ASN A 164 -3.14 -10.05 -0.22
CA ASN A 164 -3.64 -8.69 -0.33
C ASN A 164 -4.71 -8.63 -1.42
N TYR A 165 -5.66 -7.73 -1.23
CA TYR A 165 -6.67 -7.39 -2.22
C TYR A 165 -6.37 -5.99 -2.76
N ILE A 166 -5.86 -5.92 -3.99
CA ILE A 166 -5.37 -4.69 -4.60
C ILE A 166 -6.28 -4.39 -5.78
N TYR A 167 -7.00 -3.26 -5.73
CA TYR A 167 -8.00 -2.95 -6.74
C TYR A 167 -8.20 -1.47 -7.03
N SER A 168 -8.56 -1.13 -8.26
CA SER A 168 -8.92 0.24 -8.66
C SER A 168 -7.85 1.30 -8.38
N ASN A 169 -6.57 0.95 -8.51
CA ASN A 169 -5.47 1.93 -8.55
C ASN A 169 -5.04 2.13 -10.01
N ASP A 170 -4.19 3.13 -10.27
CA ASP A 170 -3.58 3.31 -11.60
C ASP A 170 -2.72 2.10 -11.95
N TYR A 171 -1.82 1.71 -11.05
CA TYR A 171 -1.05 0.47 -11.11
C TYR A 171 -1.29 -0.32 -9.82
N GLY A 172 -1.47 -1.63 -9.90
CA GLY A 172 -1.67 -2.45 -8.70
C GLY A 172 -0.40 -2.52 -7.84
N ILE A 173 0.61 -3.20 -8.36
CA ILE A 173 1.95 -3.30 -7.74
C ILE A 173 3.00 -2.79 -8.73
N GLY A 174 3.76 -1.76 -8.35
CA GLY A 174 4.92 -1.29 -9.10
C GLY A 174 6.22 -1.73 -8.41
N ILE A 175 7.11 -2.39 -9.15
CA ILE A 175 8.43 -2.82 -8.67
C ILE A 175 9.51 -2.20 -9.55
N PHE A 176 10.37 -1.39 -8.94
CA PHE A 176 11.29 -0.52 -9.66
C PHE A 176 12.74 -0.68 -9.17
N GLY A 177 13.68 -0.32 -10.05
CA GLY A 177 15.09 -0.22 -9.73
C GLY A 177 15.74 -1.58 -9.46
N GLU A 178 16.76 -1.61 -8.60
CA GLU A 178 17.52 -2.82 -8.26
C GLU A 178 16.75 -3.76 -7.30
N SER A 179 15.42 -3.83 -7.42
CA SER A 179 14.60 -4.67 -6.56
C SER A 179 14.73 -6.16 -6.92
N PHE A 180 15.03 -7.02 -5.95
CA PHE A 180 15.21 -8.45 -6.20
C PHE A 180 14.75 -9.38 -5.08
N ARG A 181 14.49 -10.65 -5.42
CA ARG A 181 14.11 -11.70 -4.45
C ARG A 181 12.86 -11.38 -3.64
N ASN A 182 12.00 -10.49 -4.12
CA ASN A 182 10.70 -10.25 -3.54
C ASN A 182 9.74 -11.37 -3.96
N LYS A 183 8.81 -11.71 -3.08
CA LYS A 183 7.81 -12.77 -3.27
C LYS A 183 6.42 -12.15 -3.25
N VAL A 184 5.71 -12.26 -4.37
CA VAL A 184 4.36 -11.74 -4.54
C VAL A 184 3.45 -12.93 -4.80
N TYR A 185 2.60 -13.31 -3.84
CA TYR A 185 1.82 -14.53 -3.97
C TYR A 185 0.45 -14.50 -3.32
N ASP A 186 -0.49 -15.28 -3.82
CA ASP A 186 -1.85 -15.37 -3.28
C ASP A 186 -2.55 -14.00 -3.16
N ASN A 187 -2.20 -13.02 -4.00
CA ASN A 187 -2.86 -11.71 -4.03
C ASN A 187 -3.98 -11.70 -5.08
N ARG A 188 -5.05 -10.97 -4.81
CA ARG A 188 -6.08 -10.65 -5.81
C ARG A 188 -5.83 -9.25 -6.34
N ILE A 189 -5.52 -9.13 -7.63
CA ILE A 189 -5.09 -7.90 -8.29
C ILE A 189 -6.03 -7.63 -9.47
N GLU A 190 -6.99 -6.73 -9.25
CA GLU A 190 -8.06 -6.52 -10.22
C GLU A 190 -8.45 -5.07 -10.46
N PHE A 191 -9.08 -4.80 -11.59
CA PHE A 191 -9.60 -3.47 -11.91
C PHE A 191 -8.57 -2.34 -11.86
N GLN A 192 -7.28 -2.62 -12.10
CA GLN A 192 -6.29 -1.55 -12.25
C GLN A 192 -6.56 -0.78 -13.55
N ILE A 193 -6.30 0.53 -13.53
CA ILE A 193 -6.54 1.41 -14.69
C ILE A 193 -5.46 1.20 -15.76
N VAL A 194 -4.24 0.86 -15.36
CA VAL A 194 -3.12 0.58 -16.26
C VAL A 194 -2.72 -0.88 -16.13
N ASN A 195 -1.80 -1.23 -15.23
CA ASN A 195 -1.31 -2.60 -15.08
C ASN A 195 -1.62 -3.21 -13.72
N GLY A 196 -1.86 -4.51 -13.69
CA GLY A 196 -1.92 -5.28 -12.44
C GLY A 196 -0.57 -5.22 -11.71
N VAL A 197 0.50 -5.64 -12.40
CA VAL A 197 1.89 -5.51 -11.94
C VAL A 197 2.72 -4.79 -13.00
N PHE A 198 3.54 -3.84 -12.57
CA PHE A 198 4.52 -3.15 -13.41
C PHE A 198 5.93 -3.39 -12.86
N VAL A 199 6.81 -3.98 -13.67
CA VAL A 199 8.19 -4.29 -13.29
C VAL A 199 9.15 -3.52 -14.19
N SER A 200 10.02 -2.72 -13.59
CA SER A 200 11.05 -1.97 -14.31
C SER A 200 12.40 -2.06 -13.65
N GLU A 201 13.42 -2.48 -14.42
CA GLU A 201 14.82 -2.70 -13.97
C GLU A 201 15.01 -3.76 -12.86
N ALA A 202 13.93 -4.32 -12.31
CA ALA A 202 13.93 -5.31 -11.25
C ALA A 202 14.07 -6.77 -11.77
N SER A 203 14.62 -7.65 -10.93
CA SER A 203 14.97 -9.03 -11.33
C SER A 203 14.85 -10.05 -10.21
N ASN A 204 14.74 -11.33 -10.54
CA ASN A 204 14.72 -12.45 -9.57
C ASN A 204 13.59 -12.33 -8.53
N ASN A 205 12.47 -11.73 -8.89
CA ASN A 205 11.26 -11.74 -8.08
C ASN A 205 10.37 -12.93 -8.48
N LEU A 206 9.59 -13.44 -7.53
CA LEU A 206 8.75 -14.62 -7.70
C LEU A 206 7.27 -14.23 -7.58
N PHE A 207 6.48 -14.65 -8.57
CA PHE A 207 5.04 -14.41 -8.64
C PHE A 207 4.29 -15.74 -8.80
N TRP A 208 3.48 -16.13 -7.83
CA TRP A 208 2.66 -17.36 -7.95
C TRP A 208 1.37 -17.26 -7.14
N GLY A 209 0.34 -18.01 -7.53
CA GLY A 209 -0.95 -18.03 -6.82
C GLY A 209 -1.73 -16.71 -6.87
N ASN A 210 -1.27 -15.71 -7.61
CA ASN A 210 -1.99 -14.44 -7.73
C ASN A 210 -3.15 -14.59 -8.70
N GLU A 211 -4.21 -13.82 -8.47
CA GLU A 211 -5.38 -13.70 -9.35
C GLU A 211 -5.32 -12.35 -10.07
N PHE A 212 -5.11 -12.38 -11.39
CA PHE A 212 -5.15 -11.20 -12.25
C PHE A 212 -6.47 -11.17 -13.02
N SER A 213 -7.31 -10.18 -12.73
CA SER A 213 -8.65 -10.08 -13.31
C SER A 213 -8.98 -8.64 -13.69
N TYR A 214 -9.56 -8.40 -14.87
CA TYR A 214 -10.12 -7.10 -15.27
C TYR A 214 -9.15 -5.90 -15.18
N ASN A 215 -7.85 -6.11 -15.39
CA ASN A 215 -6.86 -5.02 -15.45
C ASN A 215 -6.88 -4.39 -16.85
N SER A 216 -6.99 -3.06 -16.94
CA SER A 216 -7.52 -2.42 -18.15
C SER A 216 -6.55 -2.36 -19.33
N LEU A 217 -5.24 -2.20 -19.11
CA LEU A 217 -4.25 -2.19 -20.19
C LEU A 217 -3.64 -3.59 -20.35
N ASP A 218 -2.89 -4.06 -19.36
CA ASP A 218 -2.36 -5.42 -19.30
C ASP A 218 -2.35 -5.92 -17.86
N HIS A 219 -2.47 -7.23 -17.62
CA HIS A 219 -2.25 -7.78 -16.28
C HIS A 219 -0.84 -7.50 -15.77
N VAL A 220 0.15 -7.58 -16.65
CA VAL A 220 1.56 -7.36 -16.33
C VAL A 220 2.23 -6.59 -17.44
N PHE A 221 3.02 -5.58 -17.06
CA PHE A 221 4.07 -5.01 -17.89
C PHE A 221 5.43 -5.25 -17.23
N GLU A 222 6.39 -5.76 -17.99
CA GLU A 222 7.76 -5.96 -17.53
C GLU A 222 8.72 -5.52 -18.64
N ASP A 223 9.54 -4.51 -18.36
CA ASP A 223 10.61 -4.04 -19.27
C ASP A 223 11.94 -4.77 -19.08
N SER A 224 12.04 -5.56 -18.02
CA SER A 224 13.23 -6.31 -17.64
C SER A 224 13.36 -7.58 -18.49
N LEU A 225 14.51 -7.73 -19.15
CA LEU A 225 14.90 -9.01 -19.76
C LEU A 225 15.51 -9.98 -18.73
N TYR A 226 15.51 -9.63 -17.45
CA TYR A 226 16.28 -10.30 -16.41
C TYR A 226 15.38 -10.94 -15.35
N GLY A 227 14.93 -12.17 -15.64
CA GLY A 227 14.82 -13.23 -14.65
C GLY A 227 13.81 -13.06 -13.51
N ASN A 228 12.64 -12.46 -13.74
CA ASN A 228 11.51 -12.67 -12.82
C ASN A 228 10.78 -13.97 -13.20
N ASP A 229 10.36 -14.74 -12.19
CA ASP A 229 9.64 -16.00 -12.41
C ASP A 229 8.16 -15.83 -12.07
N TRP A 230 7.30 -16.26 -12.99
CA TRP A 230 5.84 -16.15 -12.90
C TRP A 230 5.18 -17.47 -12.49
N ASP A 231 5.96 -18.35 -11.87
CA ASP A 231 5.51 -19.55 -11.20
C ASP A 231 6.54 -19.95 -10.14
N PHE A 232 6.13 -20.78 -9.18
CA PHE A 232 7.03 -21.31 -8.16
C PHE A 232 6.62 -22.72 -7.73
N LEU A 233 7.56 -23.67 -7.80
CA LEU A 233 7.36 -25.07 -7.39
C LEU A 233 6.15 -25.76 -8.05
N GLY A 234 5.85 -25.42 -9.30
CA GLY A 234 4.71 -26.00 -10.04
C GLY A 234 3.37 -25.30 -9.78
N LEU A 235 3.38 -24.15 -9.12
CA LEU A 235 2.21 -23.29 -8.91
C LEU A 235 2.39 -22.02 -9.75
N GLY A 236 1.44 -21.72 -10.63
CA GLY A 236 1.40 -20.48 -11.41
C GLY A 236 0.35 -19.51 -10.90
N ASN A 237 -0.04 -18.57 -11.74
CA ASN A 237 -1.04 -17.54 -11.45
C ASN A 237 -2.32 -17.79 -12.25
N TYR A 238 -3.40 -17.18 -11.80
CA TYR A 238 -4.64 -17.12 -12.57
C TYR A 238 -4.68 -15.84 -13.41
N TRP A 239 -5.11 -15.98 -14.66
CA TRP A 239 -5.24 -14.90 -15.63
C TRP A 239 -6.61 -14.98 -16.29
N ASP A 240 -7.45 -13.95 -16.16
CA ASP A 240 -8.82 -13.99 -16.71
C ASP A 240 -8.86 -13.92 -18.25
N ASP A 241 -7.75 -13.52 -18.89
CA ASP A 241 -7.54 -13.52 -20.33
C ASP A 241 -6.76 -14.75 -20.85
N PHE A 242 -6.47 -15.76 -20.00
CA PHE A 242 -5.62 -16.90 -20.39
C PHE A 242 -6.10 -17.61 -21.66
N SER A 243 -7.42 -17.72 -21.88
CA SER A 243 -7.97 -18.36 -23.09
C SER A 243 -7.60 -17.66 -24.40
N ASP A 244 -7.27 -16.38 -24.34
CA ASP A 244 -6.87 -15.57 -25.49
C ASP A 244 -5.34 -15.41 -25.59
N ASN A 245 -4.59 -15.89 -24.59
CA ASN A 245 -3.13 -15.83 -24.57
C ASN A 245 -2.49 -16.77 -25.62
N ILE A 246 -1.39 -16.34 -26.23
CA ILE A 246 -0.69 -17.11 -27.27
C ILE A 246 -0.14 -18.47 -26.80
N GLY A 247 0.12 -18.63 -25.50
CA GLY A 247 0.60 -19.87 -24.90
C GLY A 247 -0.51 -20.86 -24.51
N TYR A 248 -1.78 -20.48 -24.67
CA TYR A 248 -2.92 -21.34 -24.34
C TYR A 248 -2.88 -22.67 -25.12
N PRO A 249 -3.22 -23.82 -24.49
CA PRO A 249 -3.66 -23.99 -23.09
C PRO A 249 -2.54 -24.37 -22.11
N PHE A 250 -1.26 -24.20 -22.48
CA PHE A 250 -0.16 -24.82 -21.73
C PHE A 250 0.59 -23.87 -20.81
N VAL A 251 0.86 -22.65 -21.27
CA VAL A 251 1.64 -21.65 -20.54
C VAL A 251 1.04 -20.29 -20.77
N TYR A 252 1.20 -19.36 -19.83
CA TYR A 252 0.85 -17.97 -20.05
C TYR A 252 2.12 -17.20 -20.42
N VAL A 253 2.18 -16.70 -21.66
CA VAL A 253 3.32 -15.92 -22.15
C VAL A 253 3.04 -14.45 -21.89
N LEU A 254 3.92 -13.78 -21.14
CA LEU A 254 3.75 -12.35 -20.89
C LEU A 254 3.91 -11.52 -22.18
N PRO A 255 3.22 -10.37 -22.29
CA PRO A 255 3.38 -9.47 -23.42
C PRO A 255 4.81 -8.94 -23.58
N PHE A 256 5.23 -8.69 -24.83
CA PHE A 256 6.49 -7.99 -25.14
C PHE A 256 6.50 -6.61 -24.45
N PRO A 257 7.63 -6.14 -23.88
CA PRO A 257 9.00 -6.61 -24.06
C PRO A 257 9.47 -7.76 -23.16
N SER A 258 8.62 -8.27 -22.27
CA SER A 258 8.98 -9.35 -21.34
C SER A 258 9.32 -10.65 -22.09
N SER A 259 10.19 -11.45 -21.49
CA SER A 259 10.36 -12.87 -21.82
C SER A 259 9.82 -13.81 -20.74
N GLY A 260 9.07 -13.27 -19.78
CA GLY A 260 8.45 -14.00 -18.67
C GLY A 260 7.40 -14.99 -19.17
N ILE A 261 7.38 -16.15 -18.54
CA ILE A 261 6.41 -17.21 -18.80
C ILE A 261 5.95 -17.73 -17.44
N ASP A 262 4.64 -17.81 -17.25
CA ASP A 262 4.04 -18.65 -16.22
C ASP A 262 3.81 -20.04 -16.83
N HIS A 263 4.53 -21.02 -16.32
CA HIS A 263 4.48 -22.40 -16.84
C HIS A 263 3.31 -23.21 -16.29
N PHE A 264 2.61 -22.71 -15.26
CA PHE A 264 1.55 -23.41 -14.56
C PHE A 264 0.30 -22.53 -14.36
N PRO A 265 -0.22 -21.88 -15.42
CA PRO A 265 -1.36 -20.99 -15.30
C PRO A 265 -2.60 -21.75 -14.79
N VAL A 266 -3.27 -21.18 -13.79
CA VAL A 266 -4.44 -21.77 -13.14
C VAL A 266 -5.70 -21.46 -13.95
N LEU A 267 -6.57 -22.46 -14.12
CA LEU A 267 -7.87 -22.27 -14.80
C LEU A 267 -8.96 -21.92 -13.77
N MET A 268 -9.95 -21.10 -14.17
CA MET A 268 -11.03 -20.60 -13.30
C MET A 268 -11.75 -21.70 -12.50
N VAL A 269 -11.89 -22.90 -13.08
CA VAL A 269 -12.53 -24.07 -12.44
C VAL A 269 -11.76 -24.63 -11.24
N GLU A 270 -10.50 -24.26 -11.06
CA GLU A 270 -9.65 -24.74 -9.95
C GLU A 270 -9.66 -23.82 -8.73
N LEU A 271 -10.22 -22.60 -8.84
CA LEU A 271 -10.30 -21.61 -7.76
C LEU A 271 -11.52 -21.79 -6.84
N GLU A 272 -12.53 -22.55 -7.27
CA GLU A 272 -13.76 -22.82 -6.50
C GLU A 272 -13.69 -24.11 -5.65
N GLY A 273 -12.50 -24.73 -5.54
CA GLY A 273 -12.26 -26.05 -4.93
C GLY A 273 -11.82 -26.05 -3.47
#